data_AF-A0A978VM55-F1
#
_entry.id   AF-A0A978VM55-F1
#
_cell.length_a   1.000
_cell.length_b   1.000
_cell.length_c   1.000
_cell.angle_alpha   90.00
_cell.angle_beta   90.00
_cell.angle_gamma   90.00
#
_symmetry.space_group_name_H-M   'P 1'
#
loop_
_entity.id
_entity.type
_entity.pdbx_description
1 polymer ?
#
loop_
_entity_poly.entity_id
_entity_poly.type
_entity_poly.pdbx_seq_one_letter_code
_entity_poly.pdbx_strand_id
1 'polypeptide(L)'
;MVGVSAASLSQRSPSHVLRPPPPPPPQPHRLVRSVCCLSSGLSTPPLVEQTLSRILSSGVIACLRANRHAYTTYYSLASYPSNQISRLQLKNLHKKKKARIFPGLILICSRTQLGIFSLIFAEMAMEAARAAVSAGISVLEIVVSTPGVFEVIQQLVDDHPATVFGAGTVLNVEDAKKATNAGAKFIMSPAMVKDIMDDYQTGEVLYMPGVMTPTEILCAHDAGAKIVKVYPVSALGGIKYISALKKPFSHISMVASQGITIDSVGEYIALGASSVVLSDAIFNKEALRQNNFNEIYQLAHFAALQGKEAVERLVFAL
;
A
#
# COMPACT_ATOMS: atom_id res chain seq x y z
N MET A 1 -95.34 38.73 8.06
CA MET A 1 -94.38 37.61 8.08
C MET A 1 -93.43 37.76 6.90
N VAL A 2 -92.17 38.03 7.26
CA VAL A 2 -90.90 37.98 6.52
C VAL A 2 -90.89 38.02 4.98
N GLY A 3 -90.26 39.06 4.44
CA GLY A 3 -89.69 39.11 3.10
C GLY A 3 -88.52 40.10 3.08
N VAL A 4 -87.34 39.66 3.50
CA VAL A 4 -86.13 40.48 3.55
C VAL A 4 -85.47 40.48 2.16
N SER A 5 -85.34 41.68 1.58
CA SER A 5 -84.62 41.94 0.33
C SER A 5 -83.12 42.03 0.61
N ALA A 6 -82.32 41.22 -0.11
CA ALA A 6 -80.87 41.16 0.03
C ALA A 6 -80.20 42.26 -0.79
N ALA A 7 -79.55 43.20 -0.11
CA ALA A 7 -78.67 44.20 -0.69
C ALA A 7 -77.21 43.74 -0.67
N SER A 8 -76.49 44.15 -1.71
CA SER A 8 -75.17 43.73 -2.16
C SER A 8 -74.01 44.00 -1.18
N LEU A 9 -73.15 43.00 -0.99
CA LEU A 9 -71.79 43.15 -0.47
C LEU A 9 -70.80 42.55 -1.48
N SER A 10 -69.98 43.42 -2.07
CA SER A 10 -68.94 43.07 -3.04
C SER A 10 -67.86 42.22 -2.38
N GLN A 11 -67.69 40.99 -2.84
CA GLN A 11 -66.53 40.18 -2.47
C GLN A 11 -65.32 40.63 -3.28
N ARG A 12 -64.29 41.14 -2.60
CA ARG A 12 -62.96 41.36 -3.16
C ARG A 12 -62.31 40.00 -3.45
N SER A 13 -61.83 39.81 -4.66
CA SER A 13 -61.05 38.65 -5.08
C SER A 13 -59.72 38.58 -4.32
N PRO A 14 -59.26 37.40 -3.85
CA PRO A 14 -57.93 37.26 -3.29
C PRO A 14 -56.89 37.36 -4.41
N SER A 15 -55.89 38.21 -4.21
CA SER A 15 -54.71 38.34 -5.05
C SER A 15 -53.99 36.99 -5.19
N HIS A 16 -53.85 36.50 -6.41
CA HIS A 16 -52.99 35.38 -6.74
C HIS A 16 -51.54 35.72 -6.39
N VAL A 17 -51.03 35.17 -5.31
CA VAL A 17 -49.59 35.11 -5.04
C VAL A 17 -49.00 34.09 -6.02
N LEU A 18 -48.37 34.58 -7.08
CA LEU A 18 -47.61 33.76 -8.02
C LEU A 18 -46.45 33.10 -7.26
N ARG A 19 -46.44 31.76 -7.19
CA ARG A 19 -45.27 31.03 -6.69
C ARG A 19 -44.11 31.23 -7.67
N PRO A 20 -42.86 31.43 -7.19
CA PRO A 20 -41.71 31.48 -8.07
C PRO A 20 -41.58 30.15 -8.83
N PRO A 21 -41.08 30.18 -10.08
CA PRO A 21 -40.90 28.98 -10.88
C PRO A 21 -39.95 28.00 -10.18
N PRO A 22 -40.14 26.69 -10.36
CA PRO A 22 -39.21 25.69 -9.83
C PRO A 22 -37.80 25.93 -10.39
N PRO A 23 -36.75 25.63 -9.61
CA PRO A 23 -35.38 25.74 -10.10
C PRO A 23 -35.20 24.88 -11.36
N PRO A 24 -34.34 25.29 -12.30
CA PRO A 24 -34.06 24.50 -13.49
C PRO A 24 -33.56 23.11 -13.09
N PRO A 25 -33.88 22.06 -13.89
CA PRO A 25 -33.37 20.72 -13.64
C PRO A 25 -31.84 20.76 -13.56
N PRO A 26 -31.21 19.96 -12.68
CA PRO A 26 -29.76 19.87 -12.61
C PRO A 26 -29.23 19.57 -14.01
N GLN A 27 -28.27 20.39 -14.47
CA GLN A 27 -27.62 20.14 -15.75
C GLN A 27 -27.07 18.71 -15.74
N PRO A 28 -27.18 17.96 -16.85
CA PRO A 28 -26.74 16.58 -16.89
C PRO A 28 -25.29 16.55 -16.44
N HIS A 29 -25.07 16.02 -15.23
CA HIS A 29 -23.75 15.72 -14.72
C HIS A 29 -23.07 14.94 -15.84
N ARG A 30 -21.96 15.52 -16.32
CA ARG A 30 -21.03 14.93 -17.28
C ARG A 30 -21.08 13.41 -17.08
N LEU A 31 -21.78 12.73 -18.00
CA LEU A 31 -21.96 11.29 -17.98
C LEU A 31 -20.63 10.69 -17.54
N VAL A 32 -20.67 9.91 -16.46
CA VAL A 32 -19.57 9.04 -16.04
C VAL A 32 -19.17 8.28 -17.29
N ARG A 33 -18.14 8.78 -18.00
CA ARG A 33 -17.56 8.08 -19.14
C ARG A 33 -17.17 6.73 -18.57
N SER A 34 -17.73 5.69 -19.20
CA SER A 34 -17.74 4.32 -18.73
C SER A 34 -16.40 3.93 -18.09
N VAL A 35 -16.51 3.29 -16.93
CA VAL A 35 -15.39 2.79 -16.11
C VAL A 35 -14.57 1.71 -16.84
N CYS A 36 -15.01 1.24 -18.00
CA CYS A 36 -14.23 0.41 -18.90
C CYS A 36 -14.17 1.06 -20.28
N CYS A 37 -13.06 0.83 -20.98
CA CYS A 37 -12.79 1.16 -22.39
C CYS A 37 -12.01 2.46 -22.65
N LEU A 38 -10.72 2.43 -22.33
CA LEU A 38 -9.66 2.98 -23.20
C LEU A 38 -8.45 2.04 -23.12
N SER A 39 -8.53 0.89 -23.76
CA SER A 39 -7.35 0.06 -24.02
C SER A 39 -6.55 0.70 -25.15
N SER A 40 -5.60 1.55 -24.80
CA SER A 40 -4.55 1.96 -25.73
C SER A 40 -3.49 0.87 -25.75
N GLY A 41 -3.24 0.29 -26.93
CA GLY A 41 -2.21 -0.74 -27.18
C GLY A 41 -0.78 -0.21 -27.07
N LEU A 42 -0.46 0.51 -25.98
CA LEU A 42 0.91 0.90 -25.68
C LEU A 42 1.72 -0.33 -25.24
N SER A 43 2.88 -0.49 -25.87
CA SER A 43 3.92 -1.40 -25.41
C SER A 43 4.26 -1.08 -23.96
N THR A 44 4.39 -2.11 -23.12
CA THR A 44 4.83 -1.93 -21.74
C THR A 44 6.23 -1.31 -21.72
N PRO A 45 6.49 -0.27 -20.90
CA PRO A 45 7.82 0.32 -20.78
C PRO A 45 8.86 -0.72 -20.32
N PRO A 46 10.11 -0.70 -20.84
CA PRO A 46 11.12 -1.72 -20.50
C PRO A 46 11.40 -1.87 -19.00
N LEU A 47 11.39 -0.77 -18.24
CA LEU A 47 11.61 -0.80 -16.78
C LEU A 47 10.45 -1.46 -16.02
N VAL A 48 9.23 -1.33 -16.52
CA VAL A 48 8.06 -2.01 -15.97
C VAL A 48 8.14 -3.51 -16.25
N GLU A 49 8.55 -3.92 -17.45
CA GLU A 49 8.76 -5.34 -17.79
C GLU A 49 9.89 -5.97 -16.95
N GLN A 50 10.99 -5.25 -16.72
CA GLN A 50 12.07 -5.73 -15.83
C GLN A 50 11.57 -5.94 -14.39
N THR A 51 10.80 -4.98 -13.87
CA THR A 51 10.21 -5.06 -12.52
C THR A 51 9.23 -6.23 -12.43
N LEU A 52 8.35 -6.37 -13.41
CA LEU A 52 7.40 -7.47 -13.50
C LEU A 52 8.12 -8.82 -13.57
N SER A 53 9.10 -8.96 -14.45
CA SER A 53 9.93 -10.17 -14.57
C SER A 53 10.58 -10.54 -13.24
N ARG A 54 11.11 -9.55 -12.49
CA ARG A 54 11.68 -9.81 -11.17
C ARG A 54 10.63 -10.33 -10.19
N ILE A 55 9.42 -9.75 -10.16
CA ILE A 55 8.31 -10.23 -9.33
C ILE A 55 7.95 -11.68 -9.67
N LEU A 56 7.76 -11.98 -10.96
CA LEU A 56 7.38 -13.31 -11.42
C LEU A 56 8.45 -14.37 -11.11
N SER A 57 9.74 -14.02 -11.28
CA SER A 57 10.86 -14.93 -10.99
C SER A 57 11.13 -15.13 -9.48
N SER A 58 10.67 -14.21 -8.63
CA SER A 58 10.87 -14.27 -7.18
C SER A 58 9.87 -15.22 -6.51
N GLY A 59 8.63 -15.26 -7.00
CA GLY A 59 7.51 -15.99 -6.37
C GLY A 59 7.02 -15.39 -5.04
N VAL A 60 7.84 -14.55 -4.41
CA VAL A 60 7.55 -13.86 -3.14
C VAL A 60 7.87 -12.37 -3.25
N ILE A 61 6.98 -11.56 -2.68
CA ILE A 61 7.21 -10.15 -2.34
C ILE A 61 7.18 -10.06 -0.81
N ALA A 62 8.28 -9.65 -0.19
CA ALA A 62 8.27 -9.37 1.24
C ALA A 62 7.58 -8.01 1.49
N CYS A 63 6.76 -7.90 2.53
CA CYS A 63 6.03 -6.66 2.86
C CYS A 63 6.35 -6.21 4.28
N LEU A 64 7.17 -5.16 4.40
CA LEU A 64 7.58 -4.61 5.68
C LEU A 64 6.60 -3.54 6.17
N ARG A 65 6.12 -3.71 7.41
CA ARG A 65 5.33 -2.73 8.15
C ARG A 65 5.93 -2.50 9.53
N ALA A 66 6.56 -1.34 9.71
CA ALA A 66 7.09 -0.90 11.00
C ALA A 66 6.27 0.31 11.50
N ASN A 67 5.10 0.05 12.10
CA ASN A 67 4.16 1.10 12.53
C ASN A 67 3.83 1.11 14.02
N ARG A 68 3.49 2.29 14.55
CA ARG A 68 3.33 2.62 15.98
C ARG A 68 2.48 1.66 16.82
N HIS A 69 1.35 1.17 16.30
CA HIS A 69 0.37 0.41 17.10
C HIS A 69 0.89 -0.94 17.62
N ALA A 70 1.94 -1.50 17.01
CA ALA A 70 2.60 -2.71 17.53
C ALA A 70 3.62 -2.40 18.66
N TYR A 71 4.03 -1.15 18.86
CA TYR A 71 5.22 -0.82 19.66
C TYR A 71 5.01 0.22 20.77
N THR A 72 3.83 0.84 20.88
CA THR A 72 3.56 1.90 21.88
C THR A 72 3.64 1.45 23.34
N THR A 73 3.54 0.15 23.64
CA THR A 73 3.46 -0.33 25.03
C THR A 73 4.83 -0.53 25.68
N TYR A 74 5.92 -0.65 24.90
CA TYR A 74 7.22 -1.11 25.43
C TYR A 74 8.36 -0.09 25.38
N TYR A 75 8.28 0.93 24.51
CA TYR A 75 9.24 2.03 24.50
C TYR A 75 8.92 3.06 25.60
N SER A 76 8.86 2.60 26.84
CA SER A 76 9.25 3.46 27.96
C SER A 76 10.74 3.74 27.79
N LEU A 77 11.15 5.01 27.84
CA LEU A 77 12.51 5.51 27.56
C LEU A 77 13.61 4.98 28.51
N ALA A 78 13.36 3.90 29.26
CA ALA A 78 14.27 3.32 30.24
C ALA A 78 15.28 2.32 29.63
N SER A 79 15.09 1.84 28.40
CA SER A 79 15.85 0.70 27.86
C SER A 79 16.92 1.03 26.80
N TYR A 80 17.15 2.31 26.47
CA TYR A 80 18.25 2.68 25.56
C TYR A 80 19.54 2.88 26.38
N PRO A 81 20.61 2.08 26.19
CA PRO A 81 21.90 2.39 26.75
C PRO A 81 22.40 3.70 26.14
N SER A 82 22.66 4.68 27.00
CA SER A 82 23.02 6.07 26.69
C SER A 82 24.31 6.26 25.88
N ASN A 83 24.96 5.17 25.44
CA ASN A 83 26.26 5.17 24.77
C ASN A 83 26.23 4.95 23.25
N GLN A 84 25.07 4.67 22.64
CA GLN A 84 24.96 4.36 21.20
C GLN A 84 24.59 5.56 20.31
N ILE A 85 24.15 6.70 20.88
CA ILE A 85 23.98 7.92 20.08
C ILE A 85 25.35 8.59 19.94
N SER A 86 25.97 8.41 18.78
CA SER A 86 27.23 9.09 18.46
C SER A 86 27.10 10.61 18.71
N ARG A 87 28.10 11.22 19.36
CA ARG A 87 28.13 12.66 19.67
C ARG A 87 27.89 13.57 18.45
N LEU A 88 28.02 13.04 17.23
CA LEU A 88 27.69 13.73 15.97
C LEU A 88 26.18 13.89 15.73
N GLN A 89 25.34 12.89 16.01
CA GLN A 89 23.89 13.01 15.81
C GLN A 89 23.24 14.01 16.79
N LEU A 90 23.75 14.07 18.03
CA LEU A 90 23.31 15.06 19.02
C LEU A 90 23.77 16.50 18.69
N LYS A 91 24.95 16.68 18.08
CA LYS A 91 25.45 18.01 17.68
C LYS A 91 24.57 18.67 16.60
N ASN A 92 23.97 17.88 15.71
CA ASN A 92 23.04 18.40 14.71
C ASN A 92 21.68 18.79 15.31
N LEU A 93 21.23 18.13 16.38
CA LEU A 93 20.06 18.58 17.16
C LEU A 93 20.35 19.87 17.96
N HIS A 94 21.54 19.98 18.56
CA HIS A 94 21.91 21.14 19.38
C HIS A 94 22.04 22.46 18.61
N LYS A 95 22.34 22.43 17.30
CA LYS A 95 22.43 23.65 16.50
C LYS A 95 21.09 24.39 16.32
N LYS A 96 19.94 23.79 16.66
CA LYS A 96 18.61 24.37 16.36
C LYS A 96 17.72 24.80 17.53
N LYS A 97 18.06 24.63 18.81
CA LYS A 97 17.48 25.38 19.97
C LYS A 97 18.01 24.88 21.31
N LYS A 98 18.11 25.81 22.27
CA LYS A 98 18.49 25.61 23.69
C LYS A 98 17.68 24.46 24.32
N ALA A 99 18.34 23.36 24.66
CA ALA A 99 17.81 22.38 25.61
C ALA A 99 18.84 22.20 26.73
N ARG A 100 18.44 22.48 27.98
CA ARG A 100 19.15 22.06 29.19
C ARG A 100 18.54 20.71 29.61
N ILE A 101 19.40 19.73 29.85
CA ILE A 101 19.01 18.37 30.27
C ILE A 101 19.05 18.34 31.80
N PHE A 102 17.95 17.94 32.44
CA PHE A 102 17.92 17.50 33.85
C PHE A 102 17.53 16.01 33.90
N PRO A 103 18.10 15.21 34.82
CA PRO A 103 17.82 13.79 34.90
C PRO A 103 16.51 13.54 35.67
N GLY A 104 15.60 12.76 35.07
CA GLY A 104 14.37 12.30 35.71
C GLY A 104 13.12 12.98 35.14
N LEU A 105 12.35 12.19 34.39
CA LEU A 105 10.95 12.42 34.03
C LEU A 105 10.61 13.75 33.34
N ILE A 106 10.53 13.71 32.00
CA ILE A 106 9.92 14.78 31.21
C ILE A 106 8.94 14.16 30.20
N LEU A 107 7.66 14.17 30.56
CA LEU A 107 6.52 14.07 29.65
C LEU A 107 6.34 15.46 29.03
N ILE A 108 7.06 15.76 27.94
CA ILE A 108 6.80 16.95 27.12
C ILE A 108 6.36 16.48 25.72
N CYS A 109 5.05 16.59 25.49
CA CYS A 109 4.45 16.56 24.17
C CYS A 109 5.00 17.74 23.36
N SER A 110 6.05 17.50 22.57
CA SER A 110 6.67 18.46 21.67
C SER A 110 7.00 17.78 20.33
N ARG A 111 6.98 18.55 19.23
CA ARG A 111 7.31 18.09 17.85
C ARG A 111 8.62 17.28 17.77
N THR A 112 9.53 17.47 18.73
CA THR A 112 10.80 16.73 18.89
C THR A 112 10.62 15.25 19.21
N GLN A 113 9.59 14.85 19.97
CA GLN A 113 9.37 13.44 20.32
C GLN A 113 8.85 12.65 19.10
N LEU A 114 8.00 13.27 18.28
CA LEU A 114 7.56 12.71 16.99
C LEU A 114 8.74 12.45 16.05
N GLY A 115 9.73 13.34 16.00
CA GLY A 115 10.95 13.17 15.20
C GLY A 115 11.80 11.97 15.67
N ILE A 116 12.02 11.83 16.98
CA ILE A 116 12.80 10.71 17.54
C ILE A 116 12.11 9.38 17.30
N PHE A 117 10.78 9.30 17.51
CA PHE A 117 10.03 8.08 17.18
C PHE A 117 10.14 7.73 15.70
N SER A 118 10.03 8.73 14.81
CA SER A 118 10.19 8.49 13.36
C SER A 118 11.57 7.95 13.01
N LEU A 119 12.63 8.41 13.68
CA LEU A 119 13.99 7.91 13.46
C LEU A 119 14.16 6.46 13.93
N ILE A 120 13.63 6.12 15.12
CA ILE A 120 13.70 4.75 15.66
C ILE A 120 12.96 3.76 14.73
N PHE A 121 11.77 4.15 14.25
CA PHE A 121 11.01 3.29 13.33
C PHE A 121 11.68 3.17 11.95
N ALA A 122 12.30 4.24 11.45
CA ALA A 122 13.06 4.19 10.21
C ALA A 122 14.30 3.29 10.36
N GLU A 123 15.03 3.37 11.48
CA GLU A 123 16.19 2.51 11.77
C GLU A 123 15.80 1.03 11.87
N MET A 124 14.77 0.71 12.65
CA MET A 124 14.23 -0.66 12.74
C MET A 124 13.76 -1.17 11.37
N ALA A 125 13.09 -0.32 10.58
CA ALA A 125 12.67 -0.68 9.22
C ALA A 125 13.89 -0.96 8.31
N MET A 126 14.93 -0.13 8.39
CA MET A 126 16.18 -0.34 7.64
C MET A 126 16.85 -1.65 8.04
N GLU A 127 16.99 -1.95 9.33
CA GLU A 127 17.64 -3.18 9.80
C GLU A 127 16.85 -4.43 9.40
N ALA A 128 15.52 -4.40 9.56
CA ALA A 128 14.66 -5.50 9.11
C ALA A 128 14.71 -5.71 7.60
N ALA A 129 14.68 -4.61 6.81
CA ALA A 129 14.81 -4.68 5.36
C ALA A 129 16.17 -5.25 4.93
N ARG A 130 17.27 -4.79 5.54
CA ARG A 130 18.63 -5.32 5.28
C ARG A 130 18.73 -6.80 5.60
N ALA A 131 18.15 -7.24 6.71
CA ALA A 131 18.12 -8.66 7.07
C ALA A 131 17.38 -9.48 6.00
N ALA A 132 16.21 -9.02 5.55
CA ALA A 132 15.45 -9.69 4.51
C ALA A 132 16.18 -9.74 3.16
N VAL A 133 16.77 -8.62 2.73
CA VAL A 133 17.54 -8.55 1.47
C VAL A 133 18.77 -9.45 1.54
N SER A 134 19.53 -9.41 2.64
CA SER A 134 20.71 -10.25 2.84
C SER A 134 20.37 -11.74 2.85
N ALA A 135 19.15 -12.11 3.26
CA ALA A 135 18.65 -13.47 3.25
C ALA A 135 18.26 -13.98 1.85
N GLY A 136 18.21 -13.10 0.85
CA GLY A 136 17.92 -13.44 -0.55
C GLY A 136 16.58 -12.93 -1.07
N ILE A 137 15.86 -12.08 -0.33
CA ILE A 137 14.66 -11.41 -0.85
C ILE A 137 15.06 -10.42 -1.95
N SER A 138 14.55 -10.64 -3.15
CA SER A 138 14.81 -9.79 -4.32
C SER A 138 13.71 -8.77 -4.62
N VAL A 139 12.54 -8.87 -3.97
CA VAL A 139 11.44 -7.91 -4.09
C VAL A 139 10.89 -7.57 -2.70
N LEU A 140 10.95 -6.29 -2.34
CA LEU A 140 10.53 -5.79 -1.02
C LEU A 140 9.59 -4.58 -1.17
N GLU A 141 8.38 -4.72 -0.64
CA GLU A 141 7.42 -3.62 -0.44
C GLU A 141 7.57 -3.06 0.98
N ILE A 142 7.59 -1.73 1.11
CA ILE A 142 7.51 -1.07 2.43
C ILE A 142 6.25 -0.21 2.46
N VAL A 143 5.41 -0.42 3.48
CA VAL A 143 4.12 0.28 3.54
C VAL A 143 4.28 1.75 3.92
N VAL A 144 3.48 2.64 3.30
CA VAL A 144 3.55 4.09 3.52
C VAL A 144 3.27 4.49 4.97
N SER A 145 2.54 3.67 5.73
CA SER A 145 2.31 3.91 7.15
C SER A 145 3.55 3.74 8.04
N THR A 146 4.67 3.26 7.49
CA THR A 146 5.96 3.19 8.18
C THR A 146 6.56 4.60 8.26
N PRO A 147 6.85 5.14 9.45
CA PRO A 147 7.49 6.45 9.57
C PRO A 147 8.86 6.48 8.84
N GLY A 148 9.10 7.52 8.03
CA GLY A 148 10.34 7.66 7.26
C GLY A 148 10.48 6.72 6.05
N VAL A 149 9.36 6.13 5.58
CA VAL A 149 9.34 5.15 4.49
C VAL A 149 10.10 5.58 3.23
N PHE A 150 10.01 6.84 2.82
CA PHE A 150 10.61 7.29 1.56
C PHE A 150 12.13 7.40 1.70
N GLU A 151 12.63 7.87 2.84
CA GLU A 151 14.06 7.88 3.17
C GLU A 151 14.62 6.45 3.25
N VAL A 152 13.85 5.53 3.85
CA VAL A 152 14.20 4.10 3.93
C VAL A 152 14.29 3.50 2.53
N ILE A 153 13.31 3.74 1.65
CA ILE A 153 13.33 3.23 0.26
C ILE A 153 14.55 3.79 -0.48
N GLN A 154 14.81 5.10 -0.39
CA GLN A 154 15.93 5.74 -1.06
C GLN A 154 17.26 5.10 -0.66
N GLN A 155 17.50 4.96 0.63
CA GLN A 155 18.73 4.36 1.13
C GLN A 155 18.87 2.89 0.73
N LEU A 156 17.78 2.12 0.74
CA LEU A 156 17.82 0.72 0.33
C LEU A 156 18.10 0.55 -1.17
N VAL A 157 17.54 1.42 -2.02
CA VAL A 157 17.83 1.44 -3.46
C VAL A 157 19.31 1.72 -3.70
N ASP A 158 19.89 2.68 -2.98
CA ASP A 158 21.31 3.02 -3.08
C ASP A 158 22.22 1.87 -2.61
N ASP A 159 21.87 1.23 -1.49
CA ASP A 159 22.66 0.15 -0.89
C ASP A 159 22.52 -1.20 -1.64
N HIS A 160 21.39 -1.42 -2.32
CA HIS A 160 21.03 -2.71 -2.92
C HIS A 160 20.40 -2.56 -4.32
N PRO A 161 21.15 -2.08 -5.33
CA PRO A 161 20.61 -1.74 -6.65
C PRO A 161 20.04 -2.93 -7.44
N ALA A 162 20.41 -4.17 -7.07
CA ALA A 162 19.87 -5.39 -7.68
C ALA A 162 18.48 -5.80 -7.15
N THR A 163 18.09 -5.29 -5.98
CA THR A 163 16.81 -5.58 -5.33
C THR A 163 15.75 -4.60 -5.81
N VAL A 164 14.55 -5.11 -6.06
CA VAL A 164 13.41 -4.30 -6.46
C VAL A 164 12.65 -3.85 -5.21
N PHE A 165 12.69 -2.55 -4.94
CA PHE A 165 11.95 -1.93 -3.84
C PHE A 165 10.67 -1.27 -4.35
N GLY A 166 9.61 -1.32 -3.55
CA GLY A 166 8.35 -0.66 -3.84
C GLY A 166 7.67 -0.09 -2.61
N ALA A 167 6.65 0.74 -2.84
CA ALA A 167 5.84 1.31 -1.77
C ALA A 167 4.45 0.66 -1.72
N GLY A 168 4.04 0.33 -0.50
CA GLY A 168 2.81 -0.38 -0.20
C GLY A 168 1.75 0.47 0.47
N THR A 169 0.48 0.08 0.36
CA THR A 169 -0.65 0.84 0.94
C THR A 169 -0.69 2.29 0.42
N VAL A 170 -0.35 2.50 -0.85
CA VAL A 170 -0.41 3.83 -1.47
C VAL A 170 -1.85 4.13 -1.87
N LEU A 171 -2.41 5.23 -1.36
CA LEU A 171 -3.83 5.57 -1.52
C LEU A 171 -4.08 6.85 -2.33
N ASN A 172 -3.02 7.55 -2.71
CA ASN A 172 -3.09 8.80 -3.46
C ASN A 172 -1.84 8.95 -4.33
N VAL A 173 -1.95 9.83 -5.34
CA VAL A 173 -0.88 10.12 -6.30
C VAL A 173 0.33 10.80 -5.65
N GLU A 174 0.12 11.60 -4.61
CA GLU A 174 1.21 12.33 -3.94
C GLU A 174 2.22 11.36 -3.32
N ASP A 175 1.74 10.36 -2.56
CA ASP A 175 2.58 9.33 -1.96
C ASP A 175 3.20 8.42 -3.03
N ALA A 176 2.49 8.14 -4.12
CA ALA A 176 3.06 7.41 -5.26
C ALA A 176 4.25 8.17 -5.86
N LYS A 177 4.12 9.49 -6.06
CA LYS A 177 5.20 10.35 -6.59
C LYS A 177 6.37 10.42 -5.62
N LYS A 178 6.13 10.54 -4.31
CA LYS A 178 7.19 10.50 -3.29
C LYS A 178 7.95 9.17 -3.32
N ALA A 179 7.24 8.05 -3.42
CA ALA A 179 7.86 6.73 -3.54
C ALA A 179 8.69 6.60 -4.82
N THR A 180 8.16 7.04 -5.95
CA THR A 180 8.87 7.05 -7.24
C THR A 180 10.14 7.89 -7.18
N ASN A 181 10.06 9.08 -6.60
CA ASN A 181 11.22 9.96 -6.40
C ASN A 181 12.27 9.37 -5.46
N ALA A 182 11.85 8.53 -4.51
CA ALA A 182 12.74 7.75 -3.65
C ALA A 182 13.36 6.52 -4.36
N GLY A 183 12.99 6.25 -5.61
CA GLY A 183 13.54 5.14 -6.40
C GLY A 183 12.70 3.86 -6.39
N ALA A 184 11.48 3.89 -5.81
CA ALA A 184 10.57 2.76 -5.88
C ALA A 184 10.30 2.35 -7.34
N LYS A 185 10.40 1.05 -7.62
CA LYS A 185 10.16 0.45 -8.95
C LYS A 185 8.74 -0.06 -9.12
N PHE A 186 8.01 -0.23 -8.02
CA PHE A 186 6.59 -0.51 -8.06
C PHE A 186 5.82 0.19 -6.93
N ILE A 187 4.52 0.37 -7.17
CA ILE A 187 3.54 0.91 -6.24
C ILE A 187 2.42 -0.12 -6.06
N MET A 188 2.01 -0.35 -4.82
CA MET A 188 0.91 -1.26 -4.51
C MET A 188 -0.15 -0.61 -3.64
N SER A 189 -1.41 -0.78 -4.04
CA SER A 189 -2.59 -0.28 -3.32
C SER A 189 -3.44 -1.47 -2.82
N PRO A 190 -4.21 -1.30 -1.72
CA PRO A 190 -5.18 -2.31 -1.28
C PRO A 190 -6.48 -2.27 -2.11
N ALA A 191 -6.64 -1.27 -2.99
CA ALA A 191 -7.76 -1.09 -3.91
C ALA A 191 -7.25 -0.50 -5.24
N MET A 192 -8.09 -0.45 -6.26
CA MET A 192 -7.79 0.27 -7.50
C MET A 192 -7.96 1.77 -7.27
N VAL A 193 -6.85 2.52 -7.24
CA VAL A 193 -6.87 3.98 -7.09
C VAL A 193 -6.77 4.59 -8.48
N LYS A 194 -7.89 5.10 -8.98
CA LYS A 194 -8.00 5.60 -10.36
C LYS A 194 -6.93 6.64 -10.71
N ASP A 195 -6.72 7.62 -9.84
CA ASP A 195 -5.75 8.69 -10.11
C ASP A 195 -4.31 8.15 -10.24
N ILE A 196 -3.96 7.08 -9.51
CA ILE A 196 -2.65 6.41 -9.66
C ILE A 196 -2.63 5.60 -10.96
N MET A 197 -3.74 4.91 -11.28
CA MET A 197 -3.85 4.16 -12.54
C MET A 197 -3.59 5.06 -13.74
N ASP A 198 -4.23 6.22 -13.77
CA ASP A 198 -4.14 7.19 -14.87
C ASP A 198 -2.72 7.81 -14.95
N ASP A 199 -2.10 8.18 -13.82
CA ASP A 199 -0.76 8.78 -13.78
C ASP A 199 0.37 7.79 -14.14
N TYR A 200 0.21 6.50 -13.83
CA TYR A 200 1.27 5.50 -13.95
C TYR A 200 1.13 4.58 -15.17
N GLN A 201 0.05 4.69 -15.96
CA GLN A 201 -0.20 3.84 -17.14
C GLN A 201 0.94 3.88 -18.17
N THR A 202 1.58 5.04 -18.33
CA THR A 202 2.69 5.27 -19.29
C THR A 202 4.04 5.50 -18.60
N GLY A 203 4.08 5.38 -17.27
CA GLY A 203 5.27 5.63 -16.48
C GLY A 203 6.23 4.44 -16.43
N GLU A 204 7.38 4.66 -15.81
CA GLU A 204 8.45 3.65 -15.67
C GLU A 204 8.31 2.77 -14.41
N VAL A 205 7.30 3.06 -13.57
CA VAL A 205 7.06 2.39 -12.30
C VAL A 205 5.82 1.51 -12.41
N LEU A 206 5.94 0.25 -12.03
CA LEU A 206 4.84 -0.72 -12.09
C LEU A 206 3.78 -0.39 -11.04
N TYR A 207 2.54 -0.15 -11.45
CA TYR A 207 1.41 -0.05 -10.53
C TYR A 207 0.66 -1.38 -10.40
N MET A 208 0.46 -1.83 -9.16
CA MET A 208 -0.28 -3.04 -8.80
C MET A 208 -1.54 -2.66 -8.00
N PRO A 209 -2.69 -2.42 -8.67
CA PRO A 209 -3.92 -2.07 -7.98
C PRO A 209 -4.47 -3.27 -7.18
N GLY A 210 -5.07 -2.96 -6.04
CA GLY A 210 -5.77 -3.96 -5.23
C GLY A 210 -7.15 -4.28 -5.80
N VAL A 211 -7.50 -5.56 -5.82
CA VAL A 211 -8.80 -6.06 -6.32
C VAL A 211 -9.29 -7.18 -5.41
N MET A 212 -10.62 -7.30 -5.31
CA MET A 212 -11.27 -8.32 -4.51
C MET A 212 -12.19 -9.22 -5.34
N THR A 213 -12.75 -8.74 -6.45
CA THR A 213 -13.80 -9.43 -7.23
C THR A 213 -13.43 -9.64 -8.70
N PRO A 214 -14.09 -10.59 -9.42
CA PRO A 214 -13.92 -10.75 -10.87
C PRO A 214 -14.11 -9.47 -11.68
N THR A 215 -15.09 -8.64 -11.32
CA THR A 215 -15.34 -7.37 -12.00
C THR A 215 -14.18 -6.40 -11.81
N GLU A 216 -13.65 -6.27 -10.60
CA GLU A 216 -12.51 -5.37 -10.34
C GLU A 216 -11.23 -5.85 -11.04
N ILE A 217 -11.02 -7.17 -11.11
CA ILE A 217 -9.90 -7.77 -11.86
C ILE A 217 -9.99 -7.39 -13.33
N LEU A 218 -11.17 -7.57 -13.94
CA LEU A 218 -11.38 -7.25 -15.36
C LEU A 218 -11.23 -5.74 -15.60
N CYS A 219 -11.83 -4.89 -14.75
CA CYS A 219 -11.69 -3.44 -14.84
C CYS A 219 -10.22 -2.99 -14.74
N ALA A 220 -9.45 -3.54 -13.81
CA ALA A 220 -8.03 -3.19 -13.66
C ALA A 220 -7.20 -3.62 -14.88
N HIS A 221 -7.44 -4.84 -15.38
CA HIS A 221 -6.79 -5.33 -16.60
C HIS A 221 -7.12 -4.48 -17.82
N ASP A 222 -8.40 -4.14 -18.02
CA ASP A 222 -8.86 -3.30 -19.15
C ASP A 222 -8.33 -1.86 -19.07
N ALA A 223 -8.07 -1.37 -17.85
CA ALA A 223 -7.39 -0.11 -17.61
C ALA A 223 -5.87 -0.17 -17.87
N GLY A 224 -5.32 -1.35 -18.17
CA GLY A 224 -3.92 -1.55 -18.54
C GLY A 224 -3.03 -2.08 -17.41
N ALA A 225 -3.59 -2.56 -16.29
CA ALA A 225 -2.79 -3.12 -15.20
C ALA A 225 -2.08 -4.40 -15.68
N LYS A 226 -0.75 -4.42 -15.52
CA LYS A 226 0.08 -5.57 -15.93
C LYS A 226 0.00 -6.74 -14.95
N ILE A 227 -0.36 -6.45 -13.71
CA ILE A 227 -0.55 -7.41 -12.62
C ILE A 227 -1.45 -6.77 -11.56
N VAL A 228 -2.31 -7.57 -10.93
CA VAL A 228 -3.22 -7.09 -9.87
C VAL A 228 -2.91 -7.73 -8.52
N LYS A 229 -3.14 -7.01 -7.42
CA LYS A 229 -3.03 -7.54 -6.05
C LYS A 229 -4.41 -8.04 -5.58
N VAL A 230 -4.59 -9.35 -5.45
CA VAL A 230 -5.79 -9.91 -4.83
C VAL A 230 -5.70 -9.77 -3.32
N TYR A 231 -6.56 -8.94 -2.74
CA TYR A 231 -6.51 -8.55 -1.34
C TYR A 231 -7.91 -8.32 -0.77
N PRO A 232 -8.23 -8.77 0.47
CA PRO A 232 -7.43 -9.60 1.38
C PRO A 232 -7.66 -11.12 1.16
N VAL A 233 -6.73 -11.83 0.50
CA VAL A 233 -6.97 -13.16 -0.09
C VAL A 233 -7.40 -14.23 0.92
N SER A 234 -6.79 -14.30 2.11
CA SER A 234 -7.11 -15.36 3.08
C SER A 234 -8.54 -15.25 3.62
N ALA A 235 -9.11 -14.04 3.68
CA ALA A 235 -10.50 -13.84 4.08
C ALA A 235 -11.50 -14.25 2.98
N LEU A 236 -11.04 -14.40 1.73
CA LEU A 236 -11.86 -14.73 0.55
C LEU A 236 -11.82 -16.22 0.20
N GLY A 237 -11.16 -17.04 1.02
CA GLY A 237 -10.94 -18.48 0.76
C GLY A 237 -9.52 -18.83 0.31
N GLY A 238 -8.59 -17.86 0.34
CA GLY A 238 -7.16 -18.09 0.14
C GLY A 238 -6.84 -18.69 -1.22
N ILE A 239 -6.10 -19.79 -1.21
CA ILE A 239 -5.66 -20.53 -2.40
C ILE A 239 -6.83 -20.92 -3.30
N LYS A 240 -7.94 -21.39 -2.72
CA LYS A 240 -9.13 -21.79 -3.49
C LYS A 240 -9.72 -20.60 -4.26
N TYR A 241 -9.65 -19.41 -3.68
CA TYR A 241 -10.13 -18.19 -4.33
C TYR A 241 -9.27 -17.82 -5.54
N ILE A 242 -7.94 -17.81 -5.36
CA ILE A 242 -7.00 -17.57 -6.48
C ILE A 242 -7.23 -18.60 -7.59
N SER A 243 -7.30 -19.88 -7.26
CA SER A 243 -7.55 -20.95 -8.23
C SER A 243 -8.87 -20.72 -8.98
N ALA A 244 -9.94 -20.32 -8.28
CA ALA A 244 -11.23 -20.03 -8.91
C ALA A 244 -11.17 -18.83 -9.86
N LEU A 245 -10.45 -17.76 -9.50
CA LEU A 245 -10.26 -16.58 -10.35
C LEU A 245 -9.42 -16.90 -11.60
N LYS A 246 -8.41 -17.76 -11.47
CA LYS A 246 -7.52 -18.11 -12.58
C LYS A 246 -8.20 -18.95 -13.68
N LYS A 247 -9.33 -19.61 -13.40
CA LYS A 247 -10.12 -20.34 -14.40
C LYS A 247 -10.59 -19.44 -15.56
N PRO A 248 -11.34 -18.34 -15.31
CA PRO A 248 -11.70 -17.38 -16.37
C PRO A 248 -10.58 -16.40 -16.74
N PHE A 249 -9.63 -16.15 -15.83
CA PHE A 249 -8.58 -15.12 -16.01
C PHE A 249 -7.16 -15.71 -16.08
N SER A 250 -6.99 -16.77 -16.86
CA SER A 250 -5.71 -17.49 -16.98
C SER A 250 -4.56 -16.61 -17.48
N HIS A 251 -4.85 -15.59 -18.28
CA HIS A 251 -3.89 -14.63 -18.84
C HIS A 251 -3.58 -13.44 -17.92
N ILE A 252 -4.38 -13.19 -16.87
CA ILE A 252 -4.17 -12.05 -15.97
C ILE A 252 -3.22 -12.46 -14.84
N SER A 253 -2.10 -11.77 -14.69
CA SER A 253 -1.15 -11.97 -13.59
C SER A 253 -1.75 -11.47 -12.27
N MET A 254 -1.58 -12.26 -11.20
CA MET A 254 -2.19 -11.99 -9.90
C MET A 254 -1.20 -12.22 -8.76
N VAL A 255 -1.05 -11.22 -7.88
CA VAL A 255 -0.33 -11.37 -6.62
C VAL A 255 -1.34 -11.64 -5.51
N ALA A 256 -1.21 -12.76 -4.81
CA ALA A 256 -2.04 -13.05 -3.63
C ALA A 256 -1.46 -12.32 -2.40
N SER A 257 -2.31 -11.66 -1.60
CA SER A 257 -1.82 -10.87 -0.47
C SER A 257 -2.73 -10.92 0.76
N GLN A 258 -2.11 -10.82 1.94
CA GLN A 258 -2.70 -10.83 3.29
C GLN A 258 -3.04 -12.24 3.80
N GLY A 259 -2.39 -12.63 4.90
CA GLY A 259 -2.68 -13.86 5.64
C GLY A 259 -2.07 -15.13 5.05
N ILE A 260 -0.97 -15.01 4.31
CA ILE A 260 -0.26 -16.13 3.65
C ILE A 260 0.92 -16.55 4.54
N THR A 261 1.13 -17.85 4.70
CA THR A 261 2.29 -18.43 5.41
C THR A 261 3.38 -18.85 4.42
N ILE A 262 4.61 -18.99 4.89
CA ILE A 262 5.74 -19.41 4.04
C ILE A 262 5.48 -20.81 3.43
N ASP A 263 4.96 -21.75 4.22
CA ASP A 263 4.69 -23.12 3.75
C ASP A 263 3.63 -23.19 2.64
N SER A 264 2.73 -22.21 2.59
CA SER A 264 1.67 -22.15 1.58
C SER A 264 2.11 -21.55 0.23
N VAL A 265 3.32 -20.96 0.16
CA VAL A 265 3.84 -20.28 -1.05
C VAL A 265 3.75 -21.19 -2.27
N GLY A 266 4.27 -22.41 -2.18
CA GLY A 266 4.31 -23.35 -3.30
C GLY A 266 2.92 -23.67 -3.87
N GLU A 267 1.94 -23.87 -2.99
CA GLU A 267 0.57 -24.19 -3.40
C GLU A 267 -0.15 -22.99 -4.04
N TYR A 268 0.06 -21.78 -3.52
CA TYR A 268 -0.46 -20.56 -4.16
C TYR A 268 0.07 -20.40 -5.59
N ILE A 269 1.39 -20.56 -5.79
CA ILE A 269 2.02 -20.43 -7.11
C ILE A 269 1.52 -21.52 -8.06
N ALA A 270 1.51 -22.78 -7.60
CA ALA A 270 1.04 -23.91 -8.41
C ALA A 270 -0.44 -23.76 -8.86
N LEU A 271 -1.27 -23.09 -8.06
CA LEU A 271 -2.68 -22.85 -8.37
C LEU A 271 -2.95 -21.48 -9.02
N GLY A 272 -1.90 -20.83 -9.50
CA GLY A 272 -1.97 -19.75 -10.47
C GLY A 272 -1.72 -18.34 -9.93
N ALA A 273 -1.29 -18.20 -8.67
CA ALA A 273 -0.70 -16.94 -8.23
C ALA A 273 0.63 -16.71 -8.97
N SER A 274 0.85 -15.50 -9.46
CA SER A 274 2.11 -15.08 -10.08
C SER A 274 3.19 -14.81 -9.03
N SER A 275 2.78 -14.39 -7.83
CA SER A 275 3.63 -14.20 -6.65
C SER A 275 2.72 -14.14 -5.42
N VAL A 276 3.29 -14.31 -4.23
CA VAL A 276 2.59 -14.05 -2.96
C VAL A 276 3.25 -12.92 -2.18
N VAL A 277 2.46 -12.19 -1.39
CA VAL A 277 2.98 -11.18 -0.46
C VAL A 277 3.06 -11.77 0.94
N LEU A 278 4.26 -11.75 1.53
CA LEU A 278 4.52 -12.21 2.89
C LEU A 278 4.88 -11.02 3.78
N SER A 279 3.98 -10.69 4.72
CA SER A 279 4.20 -9.65 5.75
C SER A 279 4.65 -10.31 7.05
N ASP A 280 3.72 -10.56 7.97
CA ASP A 280 4.00 -11.06 9.32
C ASP A 280 4.71 -12.43 9.34
N ALA A 281 4.63 -13.19 8.24
CA ALA A 281 5.34 -14.46 8.07
C ALA A 281 6.87 -14.30 7.95
N ILE A 282 7.34 -13.15 7.42
CA ILE A 282 8.76 -12.77 7.37
C ILE A 282 9.06 -11.77 8.49
N PHE A 283 8.26 -10.73 8.56
CA PHE A 283 8.39 -9.62 9.50
C PHE A 283 7.60 -9.92 10.78
N ASN A 284 7.98 -11.00 11.45
CA ASN A 284 7.34 -11.42 12.70
C ASN A 284 7.31 -10.25 13.70
N LYS A 285 6.13 -9.94 14.23
CA LYS A 285 5.91 -8.79 15.11
C LYS A 285 6.75 -8.86 16.38
N GLU A 286 6.92 -10.05 16.93
CA GLU A 286 7.71 -10.26 18.14
C GLU A 286 9.20 -10.11 17.85
N ALA A 287 9.68 -10.67 16.73
CA ALA A 287 11.06 -10.47 16.29
C ALA A 287 11.39 -8.99 16.07
N LEU A 288 10.52 -8.24 15.37
CA LEU A 288 10.67 -6.79 15.22
C LEU A 288 10.64 -6.06 16.57
N ARG A 289 9.75 -6.47 17.49
CA ARG A 289 9.64 -5.87 18.83
C ARG A 289 10.92 -6.06 19.66
N GLN A 290 11.60 -7.19 19.47
CA GLN A 290 12.84 -7.54 20.15
C GLN A 290 14.10 -7.11 19.38
N ASN A 291 13.97 -6.47 18.22
CA ASN A 291 15.08 -6.23 17.28
C ASN A 291 15.85 -7.53 16.93
N ASN A 292 15.15 -8.67 16.90
CA ASN A 292 15.70 -9.96 16.53
C ASN A 292 15.77 -10.11 15.01
N PHE A 293 16.66 -9.33 14.38
CA PHE A 293 16.83 -9.35 12.92
C PHE A 293 17.42 -10.66 12.39
N ASN A 294 18.04 -11.48 13.26
CA ASN A 294 18.45 -12.83 12.88
C ASN A 294 17.24 -13.72 12.60
N GLU A 295 16.18 -13.64 13.39
CA GLU A 295 14.93 -14.37 13.10
C GLU A 295 14.29 -13.89 11.80
N ILE A 296 14.27 -12.57 11.56
CA ILE A 296 13.81 -12.00 10.28
C ILE A 296 14.62 -12.54 9.10
N TYR A 297 15.94 -12.62 9.24
CA TYR A 297 16.82 -13.21 8.23
C TYR A 297 16.45 -14.67 7.95
N GLN A 298 16.27 -15.50 8.98
CA GLN A 298 15.94 -16.93 8.79
C GLN A 298 14.59 -17.11 8.10
N LEU A 299 13.56 -16.38 8.52
CA LEU A 299 12.23 -16.41 7.91
C LEU A 299 12.28 -15.92 6.45
N ALA A 300 12.99 -14.84 6.18
CA ALA A 300 13.19 -14.30 4.84
C ALA A 300 13.96 -15.28 3.93
N HIS A 301 14.98 -15.95 4.47
CA HIS A 301 15.76 -16.94 3.73
C HIS A 301 14.89 -18.12 3.29
N PHE A 302 14.12 -18.67 4.23
CA PHE A 302 13.20 -19.76 3.93
C PHE A 302 12.11 -19.34 2.93
N ALA A 303 11.56 -18.13 3.08
CA ALA A 303 10.59 -17.58 2.14
C ALA A 303 11.16 -17.41 0.72
N ALA A 304 12.37 -16.87 0.59
CA ALA A 304 13.04 -16.69 -0.70
C ALA A 304 13.31 -18.04 -1.39
N LEU A 305 13.70 -19.06 -0.61
CA LEU A 305 13.90 -20.42 -1.12
C LEU A 305 12.58 -21.03 -1.62
N GLN A 306 11.52 -20.97 -0.80
CA GLN A 306 10.19 -21.48 -1.19
C GLN A 306 9.64 -20.81 -2.45
N GLY A 307 9.82 -19.49 -2.58
CA GLY A 307 9.42 -18.74 -3.77
C GLY A 307 10.13 -19.22 -5.04
N LYS A 308 11.47 -19.32 -4.99
CA LYS A 308 12.28 -19.79 -6.12
C LYS A 308 11.94 -21.21 -6.52
N GLU A 309 11.89 -22.14 -5.55
CA GLU A 309 11.55 -23.54 -5.82
C GLU A 309 10.14 -23.67 -6.44
N ALA A 310 9.18 -22.89 -5.96
CA ALA A 310 7.82 -22.92 -6.50
C ALA A 310 7.75 -22.46 -7.96
N VAL A 311 8.47 -21.38 -8.29
CA VAL A 311 8.54 -20.86 -9.67
C VAL A 311 9.28 -21.82 -10.58
N GLU A 312 10.41 -22.39 -10.15
CA GLU A 312 11.18 -23.37 -10.93
C GLU A 312 10.34 -24.61 -11.24
N ARG A 313 9.64 -25.17 -10.25
CA ARG A 313 8.74 -26.32 -10.46
C ARG A 313 7.65 -26.02 -11.49
N LEU A 314 7.10 -24.81 -11.51
CA LEU A 314 6.10 -24.40 -12.50
C LEU A 314 6.70 -24.38 -13.92
N VAL A 315 7.93 -23.86 -14.07
CA VAL A 315 8.62 -23.82 -15.38
C VAL A 315 8.89 -25.23 -15.92
N PHE A 316 9.25 -26.19 -15.07
CA PHE A 316 9.48 -27.57 -15.50
C PHE A 316 8.19 -28.38 -15.75
N ALA A 317 7.04 -27.89 -15.29
CA ALA A 317 5.76 -28.56 -15.47
C ALA A 317 5.00 -28.13 -16.75
N LEU A 318 5.47 -27.07 -17.42
CA LEU A 318 4.94 -26.52 -18.68
C LEU A 318 5.73 -27.04 -19.89
#